data_AF-A0A642VAD7-F1
#
_entry.id   AF-A0A642VAD7-F1
#
_cell.length_a   1.000
_cell.length_b   1.000
_cell.length_c   1.000
_cell.angle_alpha   90.00
_cell.angle_beta   90.00
_cell.angle_gamma   90.00
#
_symmetry.space_group_name_H-M   'P 1'
#
loop_
_entity.id
_entity.type
_entity.pdbx_description
1 polymer ?
#
loop_
_entity_poly.entity_id
_entity_poly.type
_entity_poly.pdbx_seq_one_letter_code
_entity_poly.pdbx_strand_id
1 'polypeptide(L)'
;MAPGGNEDIVSAADAASNSRNSNEETPLIQRRVEDVPDGGSGEYIWYYSDGISVRVLRFILYLLFLVCFVWTVLLTVNVFTSIKPFIIPGSGFLELDLSLLALVRVFIGLKFFASATKSDLYFSYVSSGLLFLDGVLLVSVPHLRHKHGGTLVGVITVVGTLVVFLVCSGCVAMVLRLYARARDEEASIVNPEEHHQRRKMSKKSRFKNFFTSSMSFSGCLGLLVLIALFSGFLVLNSVRGSMDPPSPGHLVPVNNNRYNVHIACTAKKDVLEPGSKNLTVLMETDTDTPSEEFASWALKIAQDNKNVNQVCYYDRPGLGWSDSAPSPQSISTTIHTLCQALDHEGISKNSTFMLLAHGVGGLYSRSFAASIPNNLHGLVLIDTPDEDLFLSKITPLKGLIYFVKGMISPISRGGYYKVKLQQHLARGLIGREIKAANTMLNPEAPVTVVSSAQSITKINKWGEGQRRLTKLSNNTISWTVLEGPHELWKDQDSKAQLQSLLHNLLTL
;
A
#
# COMPACT_ATOMS: atom_id res chain seq x y z
N MET A 1 58.78 74.98 -80.33
CA MET A 1 59.23 75.87 -79.23
C MET A 1 58.79 75.26 -77.92
N ALA A 2 59.69 74.51 -77.28
CA ALA A 2 59.75 74.38 -75.83
C ALA A 2 61.03 75.18 -75.42
N PRO A 3 61.17 75.71 -74.19
CA PRO A 3 61.21 74.93 -72.93
C PRO A 3 60.50 75.64 -71.75
N GLY A 4 60.09 74.96 -70.67
CA GLY A 4 60.91 74.50 -69.53
C GLY A 4 60.25 75.03 -68.24
N GLY A 5 60.25 74.40 -67.07
CA GLY A 5 60.86 73.15 -66.61
C GLY A 5 60.47 72.88 -65.14
N ASN A 6 60.92 71.70 -64.66
CA ASN A 6 61.15 71.24 -63.27
C ASN A 6 59.98 70.88 -62.32
N GLU A 7 59.73 69.57 -62.19
CA GLU A 7 60.08 68.65 -61.06
C GLU A 7 60.45 69.34 -59.71
N ASP A 8 59.99 68.96 -58.50
CA ASP A 8 59.65 67.64 -57.91
C ASP A 8 58.72 67.74 -56.65
N ILE A 9 57.83 66.73 -56.51
CA ILE A 9 57.46 65.87 -55.35
C ILE A 9 57.23 66.49 -53.93
N VAL A 10 56.06 66.20 -53.31
CA VAL A 10 55.87 65.49 -52.00
C VAL A 10 54.38 65.39 -51.55
N SER A 11 54.01 64.18 -51.10
CA SER A 11 52.96 63.78 -50.11
C SER A 11 51.46 63.71 -50.48
N ALA A 12 51.02 62.46 -50.68
CA ALA A 12 49.93 61.75 -50.01
C ALA A 12 48.67 62.51 -49.51
N ALA A 13 47.54 62.27 -50.18
CA ALA A 13 46.24 62.00 -49.56
C ALA A 13 45.26 61.36 -50.58
N ASP A 14 44.57 60.33 -50.10
CA ASP A 14 43.23 59.87 -50.50
C ASP A 14 42.96 59.11 -51.81
N ALA A 15 42.74 57.80 -51.59
CA ALA A 15 41.47 57.09 -51.82
C ALA A 15 41.34 56.13 -53.02
N ALA A 16 41.01 54.89 -52.61
CA ALA A 16 40.21 53.87 -53.29
C ALA A 16 40.92 52.86 -54.22
N SER A 17 41.48 51.81 -53.59
CA SER A 17 41.73 50.50 -54.21
C SER A 17 40.68 49.46 -53.76
N ASN A 18 39.87 49.01 -54.72
CA ASN A 18 39.58 47.60 -55.08
C ASN A 18 39.60 46.50 -53.98
N SER A 19 38.50 45.73 -53.84
CA SER A 19 38.53 44.26 -54.03
C SER A 19 37.16 43.56 -53.86
N ARG A 20 36.98 42.57 -54.74
CA ARG A 20 35.94 41.53 -54.86
C ARG A 20 35.35 41.00 -53.55
N ASN A 21 34.04 40.67 -53.56
CA ASN A 21 33.53 39.56 -52.77
C ASN A 21 32.39 38.79 -53.45
N SER A 22 32.51 37.47 -53.33
CA SER A 22 31.65 36.39 -53.80
C SER A 22 30.25 36.42 -53.17
N ASN A 23 29.19 36.46 -53.99
CA ASN A 23 27.79 36.37 -53.55
C ASN A 23 26.98 35.44 -54.46
N GLU A 24 27.27 34.14 -54.44
CA GLU A 24 26.46 33.15 -55.20
C GLU A 24 26.07 31.89 -54.40
N GLU A 25 26.18 31.89 -53.06
CA GLU A 25 25.70 30.77 -52.21
C GLU A 25 24.62 31.16 -51.17
N THR A 26 23.99 32.32 -51.30
CA THR A 26 23.02 32.86 -50.33
C THR A 26 21.51 32.79 -50.63
N PRO A 27 20.94 32.02 -51.60
CA PRO A 27 19.47 31.93 -51.70
C PRO A 27 18.83 30.81 -50.85
N LEU A 28 19.57 29.76 -50.48
CA LEU A 28 18.99 28.57 -49.82
C LEU A 28 18.84 28.70 -48.30
N ILE A 29 19.62 29.58 -47.66
CA ILE A 29 19.52 29.85 -46.21
C ILE A 29 18.39 30.84 -45.94
N GLN A 30 18.22 31.85 -46.81
CA GLN A 30 17.23 32.91 -46.63
C GLN A 30 15.78 32.40 -46.81
N ARG A 31 15.56 31.47 -47.75
CA ARG A 31 14.25 30.77 -47.88
C ARG A 31 13.90 29.84 -46.73
N ARG A 32 14.84 29.51 -45.84
CA ARG A 32 14.59 28.67 -44.65
C ARG A 32 14.18 29.50 -43.43
N VAL A 33 14.16 30.82 -43.52
CA VAL A 33 13.84 31.73 -42.39
C VAL A 33 12.39 32.24 -42.45
N GLU A 34 11.75 32.22 -43.62
CA GLU A 34 10.41 32.79 -43.82
C GLU A 34 9.25 31.88 -43.34
N ASP A 35 9.48 30.59 -43.12
CA ASP A 35 8.43 29.60 -42.76
C ASP A 35 8.45 29.15 -41.28
N VAL A 36 8.91 30.00 -40.35
CA VAL A 36 8.83 29.67 -38.91
C VAL A 36 7.41 29.98 -38.40
N PRO A 37 6.60 28.98 -37.98
CA PRO A 37 5.24 29.23 -37.52
C PRO A 37 5.25 30.02 -36.20
N ASP A 38 4.29 30.93 -36.04
CA ASP A 38 4.12 31.82 -34.88
C ASP A 38 3.61 31.07 -33.60
N GLY A 39 3.85 29.76 -33.55
CA GLY A 39 3.37 28.85 -32.51
C GLY A 39 4.27 28.83 -31.28
N GLY A 40 3.64 28.86 -30.11
CA GLY A 40 4.33 28.80 -28.82
C GLY A 40 5.34 27.65 -28.70
N SER A 41 6.24 27.76 -27.74
CA SER A 41 7.46 26.95 -27.48
C SER A 41 7.45 25.44 -27.75
N GLY A 42 6.29 24.81 -27.95
CA GLY A 42 6.15 23.43 -28.42
C GLY A 42 6.34 23.24 -29.93
N GLU A 43 6.03 24.21 -30.79
CA GLU A 43 6.22 24.13 -32.26
C GLU A 43 7.66 24.42 -32.67
N TYR A 44 8.35 25.30 -31.94
CA TYR A 44 9.78 25.61 -32.13
C TYR A 44 10.71 24.39 -32.00
N ILE A 45 10.35 23.39 -31.19
CA ILE A 45 11.12 22.15 -31.00
C ILE A 45 11.18 21.32 -32.28
N TRP A 46 10.06 21.25 -33.00
CA TRP A 46 9.95 20.47 -34.23
C TRP A 46 10.77 21.07 -35.37
N TYR A 47 11.06 22.36 -35.30
CA TYR A 47 11.76 23.10 -36.34
C TYR A 47 13.29 23.02 -36.19
N TYR A 48 13.83 23.06 -34.96
CA TYR A 48 15.28 23.11 -34.71
C TYR A 48 15.91 21.85 -34.08
N SER A 49 15.13 20.95 -33.48
CA SER A 49 15.68 19.65 -33.05
C SER A 49 15.52 18.62 -34.16
N ASP A 50 16.44 17.66 -34.27
CA ASP A 50 16.23 16.47 -35.10
C ASP A 50 14.87 15.85 -34.74
N GLY A 51 13.84 16.11 -35.54
CA GLY A 51 12.47 15.69 -35.22
C GLY A 51 12.34 14.18 -35.04
N ILE A 52 13.34 13.41 -35.47
CA ILE A 52 13.52 11.99 -35.20
C ILE A 52 13.81 11.74 -33.72
N SER A 53 14.76 12.46 -33.10
CA SER A 53 15.16 12.31 -31.70
C SER A 53 14.00 12.55 -30.73
N VAL A 54 13.18 13.57 -30.98
CA VAL A 54 11.99 13.87 -30.15
C VAL A 54 10.90 12.81 -30.32
N ARG A 55 10.67 12.32 -31.55
CA ARG A 55 9.72 11.24 -31.83
C ARG A 55 10.13 9.93 -31.15
N VAL A 56 11.41 9.58 -31.24
CA VAL A 56 11.97 8.40 -30.56
C VAL A 56 11.77 8.50 -29.05
N LEU A 57 12.04 9.67 -28.47
CA LEU A 57 11.89 9.84 -27.02
C LEU A 57 10.44 9.70 -26.55
N ARG A 58 9.48 10.27 -27.29
CA ARG A 58 8.06 10.08 -27.01
C ARG A 58 7.62 8.63 -27.21
N PHE A 59 8.12 7.95 -28.25
CA PHE A 59 7.85 6.54 -28.48
C PHE A 59 8.31 5.67 -27.31
N ILE A 60 9.51 5.92 -26.78
CA ILE A 60 10.02 5.25 -25.57
C ILE A 60 9.07 5.48 -24.39
N LEU A 61 8.62 6.71 -24.15
CA LEU A 61 7.67 7.02 -23.07
C LEU A 61 6.30 6.36 -23.27
N TYR A 62 5.78 6.25 -24.50
CA TYR A 62 4.53 5.53 -24.78
C TYR A 62 4.65 4.03 -24.52
N LEU A 63 5.76 3.42 -24.96
CA LEU A 63 6.03 2.00 -24.68
C LEU A 63 6.13 1.76 -23.17
N LEU A 64 6.86 2.63 -22.46
CA LEU A 64 6.99 2.56 -21.02
C LEU A 64 5.64 2.74 -20.31
N PHE A 65 4.79 3.66 -20.80
CA PHE A 65 3.43 3.84 -20.27
C PHE A 65 2.59 2.58 -20.44
N LEU A 66 2.64 1.94 -21.61
CA LEU A 66 1.92 0.70 -21.87
C LEU A 66 2.37 -0.42 -20.91
N VAL A 67 3.68 -0.58 -20.72
CA VAL A 67 4.24 -1.58 -19.78
C VAL A 67 3.78 -1.29 -18.35
N CYS A 68 3.91 -0.05 -17.87
CA CYS A 68 3.47 0.35 -16.53
C CYS A 68 1.95 0.19 -16.35
N PHE A 69 1.16 0.48 -17.38
CA PHE A 69 -0.29 0.35 -17.36
C PHE A 69 -0.70 -1.11 -17.24
N VAL A 70 -0.15 -2.00 -18.08
CA VAL A 70 -0.40 -3.44 -18.03
C VAL A 70 0.01 -4.02 -16.67
N TRP A 71 1.19 -3.63 -16.15
CA TRP A 71 1.66 -4.06 -14.84
C TRP A 71 0.73 -3.61 -13.70
N THR A 72 0.29 -2.35 -13.73
CA THR A 72 -0.65 -1.80 -12.75
C THR A 72 -2.01 -2.50 -12.79
N VAL A 73 -2.53 -2.79 -13.99
CA VAL A 73 -3.79 -3.55 -14.15
C VAL A 73 -3.63 -4.96 -13.59
N LEU A 74 -2.52 -5.65 -13.90
CA LEU A 74 -2.23 -6.98 -13.36
C LEU A 74 -2.20 -6.97 -11.83
N LEU A 75 -1.47 -6.04 -11.22
CA LEU A 75 -1.40 -5.91 -9.76
C LEU A 75 -2.75 -5.55 -9.15
N THR A 76 -3.53 -4.69 -9.81
CA THR A 76 -4.90 -4.37 -9.38
C THR A 76 -5.75 -5.63 -9.34
N VAL A 77 -5.77 -6.44 -10.41
CA VAL A 77 -6.50 -7.71 -10.43
C VAL A 77 -5.99 -8.67 -9.36
N ASN A 78 -4.68 -8.68 -9.11
CA ASN A 78 -4.05 -9.54 -8.12
C ASN A 78 -4.49 -9.21 -6.67
N VAL A 79 -4.76 -7.94 -6.35
CA VAL A 79 -5.33 -7.55 -5.04
C VAL A 79 -6.66 -8.28 -4.77
N PHE A 80 -7.48 -8.48 -5.80
CA PHE A 80 -8.80 -9.11 -5.67
C PHE A 80 -8.79 -10.63 -5.81
N THR A 81 -7.84 -11.20 -6.57
CA THR A 81 -7.87 -12.61 -6.99
C THR A 81 -6.69 -13.45 -6.54
N SER A 82 -5.55 -12.81 -6.19
CA SER A 82 -4.31 -13.47 -5.79
C SER A 82 -3.89 -14.61 -6.73
N ILE A 83 -3.52 -14.22 -7.95
CA ILE A 83 -3.12 -15.13 -9.03
C ILE A 83 -1.87 -15.91 -8.59
N LYS A 84 -1.85 -17.23 -8.82
CA LYS A 84 -0.93 -18.19 -8.17
C LYS A 84 0.59 -17.94 -8.30
N PRO A 85 1.16 -17.29 -9.33
CA PRO A 85 2.57 -16.88 -9.29
C PRO A 85 2.82 -15.51 -8.63
N PHE A 86 1.77 -14.77 -8.26
CA PHE A 86 1.83 -13.40 -7.76
C PHE A 86 1.35 -13.24 -6.31
N ILE A 87 1.39 -14.30 -5.49
CA ILE A 87 0.98 -14.21 -4.08
C ILE A 87 2.01 -13.40 -3.30
N ILE A 88 1.56 -12.35 -2.63
CA ILE A 88 2.38 -11.43 -1.85
C ILE A 88 1.94 -11.52 -0.38
N PRO A 89 2.79 -12.01 0.54
CA PRO A 89 2.47 -12.14 1.96
C PRO A 89 2.34 -10.80 2.70
N GLY A 90 2.98 -9.73 2.21
CA GLY A 90 3.01 -8.42 2.86
C GLY A 90 1.65 -7.68 2.89
N SER A 91 1.67 -6.36 3.11
CA SER A 91 0.45 -5.54 3.29
C SER A 91 -0.53 -5.59 2.12
N GLY A 92 -0.06 -6.03 0.95
CA GLY A 92 -0.88 -6.38 -0.22
C GLY A 92 -1.26 -5.21 -1.13
N PHE A 93 -0.92 -3.97 -0.78
CA PHE A 93 -1.10 -2.79 -1.64
C PHE A 93 0.23 -2.21 -2.15
N LEU A 94 1.34 -2.45 -1.44
CA LEU A 94 2.63 -1.82 -1.70
C LEU A 94 3.05 -1.85 -3.18
N GLU A 95 2.98 -3.03 -3.78
CA GLU A 95 3.40 -3.24 -5.16
C GLU A 95 2.50 -2.44 -6.13
N LEU A 96 1.20 -2.36 -5.85
CA LEU A 96 0.26 -1.58 -6.63
C LEU A 96 0.53 -0.07 -6.50
N ASP A 97 0.94 0.40 -5.32
CA ASP A 97 1.29 1.82 -5.14
C ASP A 97 2.57 2.18 -5.89
N LEU A 98 3.60 1.34 -5.80
CA LEU A 98 4.85 1.54 -6.53
C LEU A 98 4.62 1.51 -8.05
N SER A 99 3.73 0.64 -8.55
CA SER A 99 3.38 0.61 -9.97
C SER A 99 2.59 1.86 -10.39
N LEU A 100 1.71 2.37 -9.53
CA LEU A 100 1.00 3.63 -9.79
C LEU A 100 1.92 4.83 -9.77
N LEU A 101 2.89 4.90 -8.85
CA LEU A 101 3.91 5.95 -8.84
C LEU A 101 4.70 5.95 -10.15
N ALA A 102 5.07 4.76 -10.66
CA ALA A 102 5.69 4.61 -11.97
C ALA A 102 4.78 5.09 -13.11
N LEU A 103 3.51 4.67 -13.11
CA LEU A 103 2.52 5.06 -14.13
C LEU A 103 2.30 6.58 -14.16
N VAL A 104 2.13 7.20 -12.98
CA VAL A 104 1.97 8.66 -12.83
C VAL A 104 3.23 9.39 -13.29
N ARG A 105 4.43 8.85 -12.98
CA ARG A 105 5.70 9.46 -13.42
C ARG A 105 5.82 9.51 -14.94
N VAL A 106 5.46 8.43 -15.63
CA VAL A 106 5.45 8.39 -17.11
C VAL A 106 4.38 9.31 -17.67
N PHE A 107 3.20 9.33 -17.06
CA PHE A 107 2.10 10.21 -17.46
C PHE A 107 2.50 11.70 -17.40
N ILE A 108 3.14 12.14 -16.31
CA ILE A 108 3.70 13.50 -16.19
C ILE A 108 4.73 13.75 -17.30
N GLY A 109 5.63 12.80 -17.56
CA GLY A 109 6.63 12.89 -18.62
C GLY A 109 6.04 13.03 -20.02
N LEU A 110 4.94 12.33 -20.32
CA LEU A 110 4.21 12.45 -21.58
C LEU A 110 3.44 13.77 -21.68
N LYS A 111 2.72 14.16 -20.62
CA LYS A 111 1.84 15.34 -20.62
C LYS A 111 2.62 16.65 -20.64
N PHE A 112 3.73 16.72 -19.92
CA PHE A 112 4.56 17.92 -19.75
C PHE A 112 5.91 17.82 -20.46
N PHE A 113 6.02 16.93 -21.45
CA PHE A 113 7.25 16.66 -22.20
C PHE A 113 7.95 17.94 -22.69
N ALA A 114 7.19 18.89 -23.22
CA ALA A 114 7.69 20.16 -23.79
C ALA A 114 7.84 21.30 -22.76
N SER A 115 7.55 21.04 -21.48
CA SER A 115 7.53 22.05 -20.41
C SER A 115 8.44 21.66 -19.24
N ALA A 116 9.27 20.64 -19.42
CA ALA A 116 10.13 20.08 -18.39
C ALA A 116 11.18 21.10 -17.92
N THR A 117 11.44 21.11 -16.62
CA THR A 117 12.36 22.06 -15.98
C THR A 117 13.59 21.36 -15.40
N LYS A 118 14.65 22.13 -15.10
CA LYS A 118 15.81 21.60 -14.36
C LYS A 118 15.42 21.09 -12.96
N SER A 119 14.44 21.73 -12.33
CA SER A 119 13.90 21.30 -11.03
C SER A 119 13.26 19.92 -11.10
N ASP A 120 12.49 19.64 -12.16
CA ASP A 120 11.90 18.31 -12.40
C ASP A 120 12.97 17.21 -12.46
N LEU A 121 14.12 17.54 -13.06
CA LEU A 121 15.26 16.64 -13.15
C LEU A 121 15.87 16.37 -11.76
N TYR A 122 16.10 17.42 -10.95
CA TYR A 122 16.63 17.26 -9.60
C TYR A 122 15.70 16.43 -8.71
N PHE A 123 14.39 16.72 -8.72
CA PHE A 123 13.42 15.92 -7.97
C PHE A 123 13.43 14.46 -8.42
N SER A 124 13.50 14.20 -9.73
CA SER A 124 13.54 12.83 -10.23
C SER A 124 14.82 12.08 -9.82
N TYR A 125 15.97 12.75 -9.76
CA TYR A 125 17.21 12.13 -9.25
C TYR A 125 17.13 11.81 -7.77
N VAL A 126 16.61 12.72 -6.94
CA VAL A 126 16.42 12.44 -5.51
C VAL A 126 15.42 11.30 -5.32
N SER A 127 14.30 11.28 -6.02
CA SER A 127 13.33 10.17 -6.01
C SER A 127 13.97 8.85 -6.44
N SER A 128 14.84 8.85 -7.46
CA SER A 128 15.54 7.65 -7.90
C SER A 128 16.51 7.14 -6.83
N GLY A 129 17.22 8.03 -6.14
CA GLY A 129 18.10 7.67 -5.02
C GLY A 129 17.34 7.06 -3.85
N LEU A 130 16.17 7.60 -3.51
CA LEU A 130 15.28 7.05 -2.49
C LEU A 130 14.73 5.67 -2.88
N LEU A 131 14.23 5.51 -4.12
CA LEU A 131 13.75 4.22 -4.62
C LEU A 131 14.87 3.16 -4.68
N PHE A 132 16.10 3.58 -4.96
CA PHE A 132 17.26 2.69 -4.89
C PHE A 132 17.52 2.22 -3.45
N LEU A 133 17.52 3.14 -2.48
CA LEU A 133 17.62 2.80 -1.06
C LEU A 133 16.50 1.84 -0.64
N ASP A 134 15.26 2.10 -1.06
CA ASP A 134 14.12 1.24 -0.76
C ASP A 134 14.30 -0.18 -1.32
N GLY A 135 14.80 -0.30 -2.56
CA GLY A 135 15.16 -1.58 -3.16
C GLY A 135 16.22 -2.33 -2.35
N VAL A 136 17.25 -1.63 -1.88
CA VAL A 136 18.28 -2.22 -1.01
C VAL A 136 17.68 -2.70 0.29
N LEU A 137 16.84 -1.91 0.97
CA LEU A 137 16.18 -2.29 2.22
C LEU A 137 15.28 -3.53 2.05
N LEU A 138 14.48 -3.58 0.99
CA LEU A 138 13.56 -4.69 0.71
C LEU A 138 14.29 -6.03 0.48
N VAL A 139 15.49 -5.99 -0.10
CA VAL A 139 16.29 -7.21 -0.34
C VAL A 139 17.18 -7.57 0.85
N SER A 140 17.67 -6.58 1.59
CA SER A 140 18.69 -6.78 2.63
C SER A 140 18.10 -7.11 3.99
N VAL A 141 16.94 -6.54 4.34
CA VAL A 141 16.32 -6.70 5.67
C VAL A 141 15.46 -7.98 5.67
N PRO A 142 15.76 -9.00 6.51
CA PRO A 142 15.06 -10.28 6.46
C PRO A 142 13.54 -10.20 6.58
N HIS A 143 13.04 -9.36 7.50
CA HIS A 143 11.61 -9.14 7.71
C HIS A 143 10.92 -8.54 6.47
N LEU A 144 11.53 -7.53 5.85
CA LEU A 144 11.01 -6.87 4.64
C LEU A 144 11.15 -7.76 3.40
N ARG A 145 12.23 -8.53 3.33
CA ARG A 145 12.43 -9.55 2.30
C ARG A 145 11.33 -10.59 2.39
N HIS A 146 11.01 -11.12 3.55
CA HIS A 146 9.90 -12.08 3.67
C HIS A 146 8.57 -11.51 3.17
N LYS A 147 8.21 -10.29 3.62
CA LYS A 147 6.92 -9.68 3.29
C LYS A 147 6.79 -9.23 1.83
N HIS A 148 7.88 -8.76 1.22
CA HIS A 148 7.86 -8.09 -0.08
C HIS A 148 9.00 -8.56 -1.00
N GLY A 149 10.26 -8.46 -0.55
CA GLY A 149 11.46 -8.65 -1.39
C GLY A 149 11.83 -10.10 -1.76
N GLY A 150 11.19 -11.09 -1.15
CA GLY A 150 11.35 -12.53 -1.40
C GLY A 150 10.40 -13.04 -2.47
N THR A 151 9.44 -12.21 -2.88
CA THR A 151 8.59 -12.48 -4.04
C THR A 151 9.21 -11.83 -5.28
N LEU A 152 9.21 -12.57 -6.41
CA LEU A 152 9.65 -12.04 -7.70
C LEU A 152 8.89 -10.75 -8.07
N VAL A 153 7.62 -10.66 -7.67
CA VAL A 153 6.72 -9.53 -7.93
C VAL A 153 7.18 -8.25 -7.23
N GLY A 154 7.52 -8.34 -5.94
CA GLY A 154 8.00 -7.19 -5.17
C GLY A 154 9.27 -6.62 -5.77
N VAL A 155 10.24 -7.48 -6.09
CA VAL A 155 11.52 -7.08 -6.71
C VAL A 155 11.32 -6.47 -8.09
N ILE A 156 10.56 -7.13 -8.98
CA ILE A 156 10.26 -6.61 -10.32
C ILE A 156 9.60 -5.24 -10.23
N THR A 157 8.68 -5.05 -9.29
CA THR A 157 7.96 -3.79 -9.14
C THR A 157 8.88 -2.66 -8.69
N VAL A 158 9.70 -2.87 -7.65
CA VAL A 158 10.60 -1.84 -7.13
C VAL A 158 11.67 -1.48 -8.15
N VAL A 159 12.30 -2.48 -8.77
CA VAL A 159 13.31 -2.28 -9.81
C VAL A 159 12.68 -1.62 -11.04
N GLY A 160 11.49 -2.08 -11.45
CA GLY A 160 10.74 -1.50 -12.55
C GLY A 160 10.41 -0.02 -12.31
N THR A 161 9.96 0.32 -11.11
CA THR A 161 9.70 1.72 -10.72
C THR A 161 10.98 2.55 -10.74
N LEU A 162 12.10 2.05 -10.21
CA LEU A 162 13.40 2.73 -10.30
C LEU A 162 13.82 2.96 -11.76
N VAL A 163 13.74 1.94 -12.60
CA VAL A 163 14.07 2.03 -14.04
C VAL A 163 13.19 3.07 -14.73
N VAL A 164 11.89 3.10 -14.44
CA VAL A 164 10.96 4.10 -14.98
C VAL A 164 11.41 5.51 -14.61
N PHE A 165 11.75 5.75 -13.35
CA PHE A 165 12.22 7.06 -12.89
C PHE A 165 13.54 7.46 -13.56
N LEU A 166 14.49 6.54 -13.71
CA LEU A 166 15.76 6.79 -14.38
C LEU A 166 15.57 7.09 -15.88
N VAL A 167 14.77 6.29 -16.58
CA VAL A 167 14.46 6.49 -18.02
C VAL A 167 13.77 7.83 -18.22
N CYS A 168 12.74 8.14 -17.42
CA CYS A 168 12.05 9.43 -17.53
C CYS A 168 12.97 10.61 -17.19
N SER A 169 13.92 10.46 -16.26
CA SER A 169 14.94 11.49 -15.96
C SER A 169 15.89 11.69 -17.13
N GLY A 170 16.37 10.60 -17.74
CA GLY A 170 17.19 10.64 -18.95
C GLY A 170 16.46 11.31 -20.12
N CYS A 171 15.16 11.05 -20.27
CA CYS A 171 14.32 11.73 -21.26
C CYS A 171 14.28 13.24 -21.01
N VAL A 172 14.00 13.67 -19.78
CA VAL A 172 13.97 15.09 -19.42
C VAL A 172 15.34 15.74 -19.65
N ALA A 173 16.42 15.10 -19.24
CA ALA A 173 17.78 15.60 -19.45
C ALA A 173 18.11 15.77 -20.94
N MET A 174 17.72 14.80 -21.78
CA MET A 174 17.90 14.88 -23.23
C MET A 174 17.10 16.02 -23.84
N VAL A 175 15.83 16.19 -23.44
CA VAL A 175 14.98 17.32 -23.87
C VAL A 175 15.61 18.65 -23.51
N LEU A 176 16.11 18.81 -22.28
CA LEU A 176 16.78 20.03 -21.84
C LEU A 176 18.07 20.31 -22.63
N ARG A 177 18.82 19.27 -23.02
CA ARG A 177 20.01 19.42 -23.90
C ARG A 177 19.62 19.85 -25.30
N LEU A 178 18.56 19.27 -25.88
CA LEU A 178 18.05 19.69 -27.19
C LEU A 178 17.57 21.15 -27.16
N TYR A 179 16.91 21.58 -26.08
CA TYR A 179 16.53 22.99 -25.90
C TYR A 179 17.72 23.94 -25.78
N ALA A 180 18.78 23.54 -25.09
CA ALA A 180 19.99 24.34 -24.98
C ALA A 180 20.64 24.52 -26.35
N ARG A 181 20.81 23.40 -27.09
CA ARG A 181 21.39 23.42 -28.43
C ARG A 181 20.59 24.30 -29.41
N ALA A 182 19.27 24.15 -29.45
CA ALA A 182 18.41 24.96 -30.32
C ALA A 182 18.52 26.46 -29.99
N ARG A 183 18.68 26.82 -28.70
CA ARG A 183 18.86 28.21 -28.28
C ARG A 183 20.21 28.78 -28.70
N ASP A 184 21.27 27.98 -28.61
CA ASP A 184 22.62 28.40 -29.00
C ASP A 184 22.70 28.60 -30.53
N GLU A 185 22.05 27.72 -31.30
CA GLU A 185 21.91 27.85 -32.76
C GLU A 185 21.10 29.12 -33.14
N GLU A 186 19.97 29.40 -32.47
CA GLU A 186 19.18 30.62 -32.70
C GLU A 186 19.98 31.90 -32.40
N ALA A 187 20.74 31.92 -31.30
CA ALA A 187 21.58 33.05 -30.92
C ALA A 187 22.70 33.35 -31.93
N SER A 188 23.10 32.36 -32.73
CA SER A 188 24.10 32.52 -33.78
C SER A 188 23.52 33.06 -35.11
N ILE A 189 22.19 32.97 -35.31
CA ILE A 189 21.51 33.29 -36.58
C ILE A 189 20.74 34.62 -36.49
N VAL A 190 20.17 34.97 -35.33
CA VAL A 190 19.22 36.09 -35.19
C VAL A 190 19.88 37.37 -34.68
N ASN A 191 19.60 38.50 -35.34
CA ASN A 191 20.10 39.82 -34.97
C ASN A 191 19.50 40.28 -33.60
N PRO A 192 20.26 40.93 -32.69
CA PRO A 192 19.82 41.20 -31.30
C PRO A 192 18.50 42.00 -31.18
N GLU A 193 18.22 42.89 -32.15
CA GLU A 193 17.03 43.75 -32.14
C GLU A 193 15.72 42.99 -32.46
N GLU A 194 15.76 42.06 -33.42
CA GLU A 194 14.59 41.21 -33.76
C GLU A 194 14.26 40.23 -32.63
N HIS A 195 15.29 39.70 -31.96
CA HIS A 195 15.16 38.82 -30.81
C HIS A 195 14.43 39.52 -29.63
N HIS A 196 14.60 40.84 -29.51
CA HIS A 196 13.97 41.65 -28.47
C HIS A 196 12.49 41.97 -28.75
N GLN A 197 12.11 42.09 -30.03
CA GLN A 197 10.72 42.27 -30.46
C GLN A 197 9.90 40.97 -30.35
N ARG A 198 10.45 39.81 -30.77
CA ARG A 198 9.78 38.50 -30.61
C ARG A 198 9.48 38.14 -29.15
N ARG A 199 10.36 38.54 -28.20
CA ARG A 199 10.14 38.37 -26.75
C ARG A 199 8.96 39.18 -26.19
N LYS A 200 8.56 40.27 -26.84
CA LYS A 200 7.44 41.12 -26.38
C LYS A 200 6.07 40.52 -26.73
N MET A 201 5.97 39.68 -27.76
CA MET A 201 4.71 39.14 -28.24
C MET A 201 4.26 37.88 -27.48
N SER A 202 2.95 37.86 -27.17
CA SER A 202 2.17 36.84 -26.44
C SER A 202 2.46 36.66 -24.93
N LYS A 203 1.99 37.62 -24.12
CA LYS A 203 1.73 37.41 -22.67
C LYS A 203 0.93 36.12 -22.41
N LYS A 204 0.02 35.75 -23.31
CA LYS A 204 -0.82 34.54 -23.24
C LYS A 204 -0.01 33.25 -23.36
N SER A 205 0.99 33.19 -24.26
CA SER A 205 1.89 32.04 -24.42
C SER A 205 2.82 31.88 -23.21
N ARG A 206 3.39 32.98 -22.70
CA ARG A 206 4.19 32.97 -21.46
C ARG A 206 3.39 32.50 -20.25
N PHE A 207 2.14 32.96 -20.11
CA PHE A 207 1.25 32.52 -19.02
C PHE A 207 0.91 31.03 -19.11
N LYS A 208 0.59 30.53 -20.32
CA LYS A 208 0.33 29.10 -20.56
C LYS A 208 1.54 28.23 -20.20
N ASN A 209 2.73 28.62 -20.64
CA ASN A 209 3.98 27.90 -20.35
C ASN A 209 4.32 27.89 -18.86
N PHE A 210 4.14 29.02 -18.18
CA PHE A 210 4.31 29.11 -16.74
C PHE A 210 3.38 28.16 -16.00
N PHE A 211 2.10 28.13 -16.36
CA PHE A 211 1.12 27.24 -15.74
C PHE A 211 1.45 25.76 -15.97
N THR A 212 1.80 25.36 -17.21
CA THR A 212 2.17 23.97 -17.52
C THR A 212 3.45 23.53 -16.82
N SER A 213 4.48 24.39 -16.74
CA SER A 213 5.71 24.07 -16.01
C SER A 213 5.48 24.02 -14.49
N SER A 214 4.61 24.88 -13.96
CA SER A 214 4.21 24.84 -12.54
C SER A 214 3.48 23.55 -12.18
N MET A 215 2.59 23.07 -13.07
CA MET A 215 1.93 21.77 -12.89
C MET A 215 2.91 20.60 -12.93
N SER A 216 3.87 20.61 -13.86
CA SER A 216 4.96 19.60 -13.93
C SER A 216 5.77 19.59 -12.63
N PHE A 217 6.21 20.77 -12.19
CA PHE A 217 6.95 20.96 -10.96
C PHE A 217 6.20 20.42 -9.75
N SER A 218 4.91 20.78 -9.63
CA SER A 218 4.05 20.35 -8.51
C SER A 218 3.82 18.84 -8.53
N GLY A 219 3.66 18.24 -9.72
CA GLY A 219 3.54 16.79 -9.88
C GLY A 219 4.81 16.05 -9.49
N CYS A 220 5.97 16.49 -9.96
CA CYS A 220 7.28 15.92 -9.60
C CYS A 220 7.58 16.07 -8.10
N LEU A 221 7.29 17.24 -7.52
CA LEU A 221 7.42 17.49 -6.09
C LEU A 221 6.47 16.58 -5.27
N GLY A 222 5.22 16.43 -5.71
CA GLY A 222 4.26 15.53 -5.09
C GLY A 222 4.73 14.07 -5.09
N LEU A 223 5.26 13.58 -6.22
CA LEU A 223 5.87 12.25 -6.30
C LEU A 223 7.07 12.11 -5.35
N LEU A 224 7.94 13.12 -5.29
CA LEU A 224 9.08 13.11 -4.38
C LEU A 224 8.63 13.02 -2.91
N VAL A 225 7.62 13.81 -2.50
CA VAL A 225 7.08 13.77 -1.14
C VAL A 225 6.49 12.39 -0.82
N LEU A 226 5.71 11.82 -1.74
CA LEU A 226 5.12 10.48 -1.55
C LEU A 226 6.21 9.41 -1.41
N ILE A 227 7.24 9.45 -2.26
CA ILE A 227 8.38 8.53 -2.18
C ILE A 227 9.16 8.74 -0.88
N ALA A 228 9.42 9.97 -0.46
CA ALA A 228 10.13 10.25 0.79
C ALA A 228 9.38 9.75 2.02
N LEU A 229 8.05 9.92 2.06
CA LEU A 229 7.20 9.36 3.12
C LEU A 229 7.23 7.83 3.09
N PHE A 230 7.22 7.25 1.90
CA PHE A 230 7.35 5.81 1.71
C PHE A 230 8.69 5.27 2.24
N SER A 231 9.81 5.84 1.81
CA SER A 231 11.14 5.43 2.26
C SER A 231 11.32 5.61 3.76
N GLY A 232 10.87 6.75 4.30
CA GLY A 232 10.92 7.02 5.75
C GLY A 232 10.19 5.96 6.57
N PHE A 233 9.04 5.51 6.10
CA PHE A 233 8.33 4.43 6.78
C PHE A 233 8.97 3.05 6.58
N LEU A 234 9.48 2.75 5.38
CA LEU A 234 10.18 1.49 5.15
C LEU A 234 11.39 1.35 6.09
N VAL A 235 12.10 2.47 6.33
CA VAL A 235 13.14 2.57 7.35
C VAL A 235 12.56 2.30 8.74
N LEU A 236 11.47 2.96 9.15
CA LEU A 236 10.83 2.71 10.46
C LEU A 236 10.44 1.24 10.65
N ASN A 237 9.88 0.60 9.62
CA ASN A 237 9.53 -0.82 9.64
C ASN A 237 10.75 -1.73 9.69
N SER A 238 11.83 -1.37 8.99
CA SER A 238 13.10 -2.12 9.07
C SER A 238 13.66 -2.11 10.49
N VAL A 239 13.56 -0.96 11.17
CA VAL A 239 14.03 -0.81 12.55
C VAL A 239 13.13 -1.59 13.50
N ARG A 240 11.80 -1.46 13.39
CA ARG A 240 10.83 -2.20 14.21
C ARG A 240 10.97 -3.71 14.06
N GLY A 241 11.11 -4.20 12.83
CA GLY A 241 11.31 -5.62 12.54
C GLY A 241 12.67 -6.17 13.00
N SER A 242 13.61 -5.29 13.40
CA SER A 242 14.92 -5.67 13.95
C SER A 242 14.96 -5.61 15.49
N MET A 243 13.87 -5.22 16.16
CA MET A 243 13.78 -5.27 17.62
C MET A 243 13.46 -6.71 18.06
N ASP A 244 14.19 -7.23 19.06
CA ASP A 244 13.99 -8.58 19.61
C ASP A 244 13.26 -8.56 20.97
N PRO A 245 12.24 -9.42 21.18
CA PRO A 245 11.51 -10.16 20.15
C PRO A 245 10.61 -9.17 19.35
N PRO A 246 10.48 -9.34 18.03
CA PRO A 246 9.67 -8.42 17.23
C PRO A 246 8.20 -8.51 17.64
N SER A 247 7.74 -9.66 18.15
CA SER A 247 6.39 -9.89 18.67
C SER A 247 6.42 -10.92 19.80
N PRO A 248 5.58 -10.81 20.84
CA PRO A 248 5.33 -11.94 21.73
C PRO A 248 4.69 -13.10 20.94
N GLY A 249 5.31 -14.29 20.91
CA GLY A 249 4.80 -15.48 20.20
C GLY A 249 5.63 -15.93 18.99
N HIS A 250 5.02 -16.72 18.11
CA HIS A 250 5.65 -17.36 16.94
C HIS A 250 4.90 -17.00 15.64
N LEU A 251 5.65 -16.82 14.56
CA LEU A 251 5.12 -16.73 13.20
C LEU A 251 5.15 -18.12 12.57
N VAL A 252 3.97 -18.72 12.39
CA VAL A 252 3.82 -20.09 11.92
C VAL A 252 3.52 -20.10 10.42
N PRO A 253 4.31 -20.81 9.61
CA PRO A 253 4.04 -20.90 8.19
C PRO A 253 2.82 -21.78 7.93
N VAL A 254 1.91 -21.27 7.11
CA VAL A 254 0.64 -21.93 6.81
C VAL A 254 0.41 -21.99 5.30
N ASN A 255 -0.54 -22.83 4.89
CA ASN A 255 -0.99 -22.95 3.52
C ASN A 255 0.16 -23.28 2.54
N ASN A 256 0.98 -24.28 2.89
CA ASN A 256 2.22 -24.69 2.21
C ASN A 256 3.29 -23.59 2.19
N ASN A 257 3.56 -22.99 3.37
CA ASN A 257 4.57 -21.94 3.57
C ASN A 257 4.36 -20.70 2.69
N ARG A 258 3.10 -20.37 2.39
CA ARG A 258 2.76 -19.23 1.51
C ARG A 258 2.72 -17.90 2.24
N TYR A 259 2.38 -17.91 3.52
CA TYR A 259 2.38 -16.76 4.40
C TYR A 259 2.44 -17.27 5.84
N ASN A 260 2.79 -16.39 6.78
CA ASN A 260 2.86 -16.74 8.19
C ASN A 260 1.69 -16.16 8.98
N VAL A 261 1.20 -16.94 9.94
CA VAL A 261 0.21 -16.48 10.92
C VAL A 261 0.88 -16.42 12.28
N HIS A 262 0.72 -15.28 12.94
CA HIS A 262 1.14 -15.08 14.31
C HIS A 262 0.21 -15.82 15.25
N ILE A 263 0.82 -16.57 16.16
CA ILE A 263 0.17 -17.19 17.31
C ILE A 263 1.07 -17.03 18.53
N ALA A 264 0.47 -16.66 19.65
CA ALA A 264 1.15 -16.50 20.91
C ALA A 264 0.44 -17.35 21.96
N CYS A 265 1.14 -18.36 22.46
CA CYS A 265 0.65 -19.25 23.50
C CYS A 265 1.53 -19.17 24.73
N THR A 266 0.92 -19.11 25.91
CA THR A 266 1.62 -19.26 27.18
C THR A 266 1.18 -20.54 27.86
N ALA A 267 2.08 -21.51 27.92
CA ALA A 267 1.85 -22.80 28.56
C ALA A 267 2.36 -22.82 30.02
N LYS A 268 1.64 -23.50 30.91
CA LYS A 268 2.11 -23.86 32.24
C LYS A 268 3.02 -25.09 32.14
N LYS A 269 4.25 -24.99 32.67
CA LYS A 269 5.27 -26.06 32.61
C LYS A 269 4.96 -27.29 33.47
N ASP A 270 4.06 -27.18 34.45
CA ASP A 270 4.01 -28.12 35.58
C ASP A 270 2.75 -29.00 35.68
N VAL A 271 1.86 -29.01 34.68
CA VAL A 271 0.58 -29.74 34.80
C VAL A 271 0.28 -30.51 33.52
N LEU A 272 0.92 -31.67 33.35
CA LEU A 272 0.45 -32.69 32.42
C LEU A 272 0.65 -34.07 33.04
N GLU A 273 -0.42 -34.61 33.62
CA GLU A 273 -0.49 -36.06 33.77
C GLU A 273 -0.59 -36.69 32.38
N PRO A 274 0.21 -37.73 32.08
CA PRO A 274 0.15 -38.39 30.77
C PRO A 274 -1.25 -38.94 30.51
N GLY A 275 -1.97 -38.36 29.54
CA GLY A 275 -3.27 -38.86 29.06
C GLY A 275 -4.50 -37.96 29.32
N SER A 276 -4.36 -36.84 30.02
CA SER A 276 -5.47 -35.86 30.15
C SER A 276 -5.51 -34.88 28.96
N LYS A 277 -6.72 -34.46 28.54
CA LYS A 277 -6.88 -33.39 27.54
C LYS A 277 -6.61 -32.04 28.19
N ASN A 278 -5.78 -31.22 27.54
CA ASN A 278 -5.37 -29.90 28.02
C ASN A 278 -6.48 -28.88 27.79
N LEU A 279 -6.90 -28.16 28.82
CA LEU A 279 -7.77 -27.00 28.62
C LEU A 279 -6.94 -25.84 28.05
N THR A 280 -7.29 -25.44 26.85
CA THR A 280 -6.69 -24.33 26.11
C THR A 280 -7.69 -23.19 25.98
N VAL A 281 -7.37 -22.03 26.56
CA VAL A 281 -8.17 -20.82 26.34
C VAL A 281 -7.69 -20.18 25.04
N LEU A 282 -8.52 -20.20 24.00
CA LEU A 282 -8.20 -19.58 22.71
C LEU A 282 -8.98 -18.27 22.56
N MET A 283 -8.24 -17.19 22.38
CA MET A 283 -8.78 -15.83 22.32
C MET A 283 -8.84 -15.33 20.88
N GLU A 284 -9.99 -14.77 20.52
CA GLU A 284 -10.26 -14.20 19.20
C GLU A 284 -10.85 -12.79 19.37
N THR A 285 -10.28 -11.79 18.72
CA THR A 285 -10.65 -10.38 18.94
C THR A 285 -11.37 -9.75 17.75
N ASP A 286 -11.87 -8.52 17.89
CA ASP A 286 -12.46 -7.77 16.79
C ASP A 286 -11.40 -7.33 15.75
N THR A 287 -11.82 -6.89 14.57
CA THR A 287 -10.90 -6.46 13.50
C THR A 287 -10.16 -5.18 13.89
N ASP A 288 -10.77 -4.36 14.73
CA ASP A 288 -10.28 -3.03 15.13
C ASP A 288 -9.50 -3.05 16.46
N THR A 289 -9.37 -4.23 17.07
CA THR A 289 -8.73 -4.44 18.37
C THR A 289 -7.48 -5.30 18.21
N PRO A 290 -6.31 -4.89 18.73
CA PRO A 290 -5.12 -5.75 18.75
C PRO A 290 -5.33 -6.98 19.64
N SER A 291 -4.92 -8.16 19.17
CA SER A 291 -5.13 -9.42 19.90
C SER A 291 -4.40 -9.46 21.24
N GLU A 292 -3.21 -8.86 21.32
CA GLU A 292 -2.44 -8.73 22.57
C GLU A 292 -3.15 -7.85 23.60
N GLU A 293 -3.73 -6.73 23.16
CA GLU A 293 -4.51 -5.84 24.03
C GLU A 293 -5.72 -6.59 24.61
N PHE A 294 -6.44 -7.34 23.78
CA PHE A 294 -7.56 -8.15 24.23
C PHE A 294 -7.11 -9.30 25.14
N ALA A 295 -5.97 -9.94 24.87
CA ALA A 295 -5.49 -11.04 25.70
C ALA A 295 -5.09 -10.58 27.11
N SER A 296 -4.60 -9.34 27.24
CA SER A 296 -3.98 -8.82 28.48
C SER A 296 -4.86 -8.92 29.73
N TRP A 297 -6.18 -8.75 29.62
CA TRP A 297 -7.08 -8.75 30.80
C TRP A 297 -7.38 -10.17 31.32
N ALA A 298 -7.38 -11.15 30.42
CA ALA A 298 -7.73 -12.54 30.70
C ALA A 298 -6.50 -13.43 30.92
N LEU A 299 -5.33 -13.04 30.40
CA LEU A 299 -4.09 -13.81 30.43
C LEU A 299 -3.74 -14.26 31.85
N LYS A 300 -3.70 -13.32 32.81
CA LYS A 300 -3.33 -13.62 34.19
C LYS A 300 -4.30 -14.59 34.88
N ILE A 301 -5.61 -14.42 34.67
CA ILE A 301 -6.62 -15.26 35.34
C ILE A 301 -6.62 -16.67 34.81
N ALA A 302 -6.53 -16.79 33.50
CA ALA A 302 -6.41 -18.09 32.87
C ALA A 302 -5.09 -18.75 33.27
N GLN A 303 -3.98 -18.01 33.35
CA GLN A 303 -2.71 -18.52 33.85
C GLN A 303 -2.72 -18.92 35.32
N ASP A 304 -3.42 -18.20 36.20
CA ASP A 304 -3.45 -18.51 37.64
C ASP A 304 -4.34 -19.73 37.94
N ASN A 305 -5.34 -20.01 37.08
CA ASN A 305 -6.24 -21.15 37.26
C ASN A 305 -5.51 -22.50 37.07
N LYS A 306 -5.71 -23.45 37.99
CA LYS A 306 -5.05 -24.77 37.97
C LYS A 306 -5.53 -25.67 36.82
N ASN A 307 -6.76 -25.48 36.35
CA ASN A 307 -7.38 -26.29 35.31
C ASN A 307 -6.97 -25.87 33.90
N VAL A 308 -6.41 -24.67 33.73
CA VAL A 308 -5.96 -24.16 32.43
C VAL A 308 -4.50 -24.52 32.22
N ASN A 309 -4.23 -25.25 31.14
CA ASN A 309 -2.87 -25.65 30.79
C ASN A 309 -2.18 -24.58 29.94
N GLN A 310 -2.93 -23.91 29.06
CA GLN A 310 -2.38 -22.90 28.17
C GLN A 310 -3.41 -21.86 27.73
N VAL A 311 -2.90 -20.66 27.42
CA VAL A 311 -3.67 -19.54 26.89
C VAL A 311 -3.06 -19.13 25.57
N CYS A 312 -3.86 -19.07 24.52
CA CYS A 312 -3.43 -18.71 23.18
C CYS A 312 -4.25 -17.56 22.64
N TYR A 313 -3.59 -16.62 21.97
CA TYR A 313 -4.21 -15.65 21.07
C TYR A 313 -3.47 -15.67 19.74
N TYR A 314 -4.14 -15.27 18.68
CA TYR A 314 -3.53 -15.23 17.35
C TYR A 314 -4.05 -14.02 16.59
N ASP A 315 -3.23 -13.49 15.68
CA ASP A 315 -3.66 -12.44 14.78
C ASP A 315 -4.22 -13.07 13.50
N ARG A 316 -5.46 -12.74 13.12
CA ARG A 316 -5.99 -13.16 11.82
C ARG A 316 -5.07 -12.69 10.68
N PRO A 317 -4.99 -13.42 9.55
CA PRO A 317 -4.19 -12.99 8.41
C PRO A 317 -4.49 -11.54 7.99
N GLY A 318 -3.44 -10.75 7.83
CA GLY A 318 -3.50 -9.32 7.50
C GLY A 318 -3.69 -8.37 8.69
N LEU A 319 -3.80 -8.89 9.92
CA LEU A 319 -3.86 -8.11 11.16
C LEU A 319 -2.61 -8.34 12.02
N GLY A 320 -2.33 -7.38 12.90
CA GLY A 320 -1.24 -7.45 13.87
C GLY A 320 0.09 -7.88 13.26
N TRP A 321 0.62 -9.00 13.73
CA TRP A 321 1.89 -9.58 13.29
C TRP A 321 1.77 -10.55 12.12
N SER A 322 0.54 -11.00 11.79
CA SER A 322 0.29 -11.95 10.71
C SER A 322 0.46 -11.33 9.32
N ASP A 323 0.96 -12.14 8.39
CA ASP A 323 0.99 -11.80 6.98
C ASP A 323 -0.43 -11.76 6.39
N SER A 324 -0.62 -11.04 5.27
CA SER A 324 -1.88 -11.02 4.56
C SER A 324 -2.12 -12.32 3.80
N ALA A 325 -3.33 -12.87 3.93
CA ALA A 325 -3.73 -14.02 3.12
C ALA A 325 -4.06 -13.63 1.66
N PRO A 326 -3.97 -14.59 0.73
CA PRO A 326 -4.53 -14.48 -0.62
C PRO A 326 -6.03 -14.16 -0.61
N SER A 327 -6.48 -13.31 -1.54
CA SER A 327 -7.90 -13.03 -1.79
C SER A 327 -8.54 -14.14 -2.64
N PRO A 328 -9.86 -14.39 -2.49
CA PRO A 328 -10.75 -13.86 -1.45
C PRO A 328 -10.57 -14.62 -0.12
N GLN A 329 -10.62 -13.90 1.00
CA GLN A 329 -10.58 -14.51 2.34
C GLN A 329 -12.00 -14.65 2.89
N SER A 330 -12.31 -15.86 3.37
CA SER A 330 -13.57 -16.19 4.06
C SER A 330 -13.34 -16.54 5.52
N ILE A 331 -14.41 -16.69 6.30
CA ILE A 331 -14.29 -17.12 7.71
C ILE A 331 -13.73 -18.54 7.74
N SER A 332 -14.27 -19.45 6.94
CA SER A 332 -13.81 -20.84 6.90
C SER A 332 -12.35 -20.95 6.46
N THR A 333 -11.90 -20.12 5.51
CA THR A 333 -10.48 -20.08 5.09
C THR A 333 -9.56 -19.62 6.24
N THR A 334 -10.02 -18.64 7.02
CA THR A 334 -9.30 -18.11 8.18
C THR A 334 -9.22 -19.17 9.28
N ILE A 335 -10.33 -19.85 9.56
CA ILE A 335 -10.39 -20.95 10.54
C ILE A 335 -9.52 -22.13 10.11
N HIS A 336 -9.53 -22.51 8.84
CA HIS A 336 -8.63 -23.55 8.33
C HIS A 336 -7.16 -23.17 8.52
N THR A 337 -6.81 -21.89 8.31
CA THR A 337 -5.46 -21.37 8.56
C THR A 337 -5.09 -21.44 10.04
N LEU A 338 -6.02 -21.08 10.92
CA LEU A 338 -5.85 -21.20 12.38
C LEU A 338 -5.64 -22.66 12.79
N CYS A 339 -6.43 -23.61 12.27
CA CYS A 339 -6.25 -25.03 12.55
C CYS A 339 -4.86 -25.51 12.14
N GLN A 340 -4.37 -25.12 10.95
CA GLN A 340 -3.01 -25.44 10.51
C GLN A 340 -1.95 -24.89 11.45
N ALA A 341 -2.11 -23.65 11.93
CA ALA A 341 -1.18 -23.07 12.88
C ALA A 341 -1.19 -23.83 14.22
N LEU A 342 -2.37 -24.16 14.75
CA LEU A 342 -2.52 -24.94 15.99
C LEU A 342 -1.98 -26.38 15.86
N ASP A 343 -2.13 -27.01 14.69
CA ASP A 343 -1.57 -28.32 14.40
C ASP A 343 -0.05 -28.28 14.34
N HIS A 344 0.52 -27.24 13.71
CA HIS A 344 1.97 -27.03 13.61
C HIS A 344 2.62 -26.83 14.98
N GLU A 345 1.97 -26.06 15.86
CA GLU A 345 2.40 -25.89 17.25
C GLU A 345 2.11 -27.11 18.15
N GLY A 346 1.51 -28.17 17.60
CA GLY A 346 1.18 -29.39 18.36
C GLY A 346 0.06 -29.24 19.38
N ILE A 347 -0.69 -28.13 19.35
CA ILE A 347 -1.72 -27.77 20.33
C ILE A 347 -3.02 -28.56 20.09
N SER A 348 -3.42 -28.69 18.83
CA SER A 348 -4.73 -29.20 18.41
C SER A 348 -5.08 -30.60 18.93
N LYS A 349 -4.14 -31.56 18.85
CA LYS A 349 -4.42 -33.00 19.09
C LYS A 349 -4.83 -33.33 20.53
N ASN A 350 -4.25 -32.63 21.51
CA ASN A 350 -4.45 -32.92 22.93
C ASN A 350 -5.17 -31.80 23.68
N SER A 351 -5.87 -30.92 22.97
CA SER A 351 -6.56 -29.79 23.61
C SER A 351 -8.09 -29.93 23.59
N THR A 352 -8.70 -29.53 24.70
CA THR A 352 -10.08 -29.08 24.76
C THR A 352 -10.06 -27.56 24.82
N PHE A 353 -10.87 -26.89 24.01
CA PHE A 353 -10.82 -25.44 23.82
C PHE A 353 -11.94 -24.74 24.58
N MET A 354 -11.58 -23.73 25.37
CA MET A 354 -12.50 -22.66 25.78
C MET A 354 -12.26 -21.46 24.87
N LEU A 355 -13.28 -21.04 24.14
CA LEU A 355 -13.18 -19.94 23.18
C LEU A 355 -13.63 -18.65 23.85
N LEU A 356 -12.75 -17.66 23.88
CA LEU A 356 -13.03 -16.33 24.42
C LEU A 356 -12.99 -15.32 23.27
N ALA A 357 -14.16 -14.88 22.83
CA ALA A 357 -14.29 -14.11 21.61
C ALA A 357 -14.81 -12.70 21.88
N HIS A 358 -14.27 -11.70 21.20
CA HIS A 358 -14.76 -10.32 21.25
C HIS A 358 -15.15 -9.79 19.87
N GLY A 359 -16.24 -9.01 19.82
CA GLY A 359 -16.69 -8.34 18.61
C GLY A 359 -16.87 -9.31 17.46
N VAL A 360 -16.39 -8.96 16.25
CA VAL A 360 -16.47 -9.85 15.08
C VAL A 360 -15.78 -11.19 15.30
N GLY A 361 -14.84 -11.27 16.25
CA GLY A 361 -14.19 -12.51 16.67
C GLY A 361 -15.17 -13.62 17.05
N GLY A 362 -16.34 -13.28 17.62
CA GLY A 362 -17.35 -14.29 17.93
C GLY A 362 -17.89 -15.04 16.70
N LEU A 363 -17.90 -14.42 15.52
CA LEU A 363 -18.28 -15.10 14.27
C LEU A 363 -17.23 -16.14 13.85
N TYR A 364 -15.95 -15.81 14.01
CA TYR A 364 -14.84 -16.73 13.74
C TYR A 364 -14.81 -17.86 14.78
N SER A 365 -14.92 -17.56 16.07
CA SER A 365 -14.95 -18.57 17.14
C SER A 365 -16.13 -19.54 17.01
N ARG A 366 -17.31 -19.09 16.55
CA ARG A 366 -18.43 -20.00 16.22
C ARG A 366 -18.08 -20.96 15.08
N SER A 367 -17.42 -20.47 14.04
CA SER A 367 -16.95 -21.33 12.93
C SER A 367 -15.82 -22.28 13.35
N PHE A 368 -14.96 -21.88 14.30
CA PHE A 368 -13.96 -22.77 14.87
C PHE A 368 -14.61 -23.82 15.78
N ALA A 369 -15.54 -23.42 16.66
CA ALA A 369 -16.29 -24.35 17.50
C ALA A 369 -17.00 -25.45 16.68
N ALA A 370 -17.56 -25.09 15.52
CA ALA A 370 -18.17 -26.04 14.60
C ALA A 370 -17.17 -27.02 13.96
N SER A 371 -15.87 -26.68 13.86
CA SER A 371 -14.84 -27.60 13.37
C SER A 371 -14.24 -28.51 14.45
N ILE A 372 -14.53 -28.27 15.73
CA ILE A 372 -14.03 -29.05 16.87
C ILE A 372 -15.14 -29.46 17.87
N PRO A 373 -16.28 -30.04 17.42
CA PRO A 373 -17.45 -30.26 18.28
C PRO A 373 -17.19 -31.15 19.51
N ASN A 374 -16.25 -32.10 19.42
CA ASN A 374 -15.91 -33.03 20.51
C ASN A 374 -14.82 -32.51 21.47
N ASN A 375 -14.27 -31.34 21.17
CA ASN A 375 -13.15 -30.74 21.89
C ASN A 375 -13.48 -29.31 22.34
N LEU A 376 -14.75 -28.92 22.36
CA LEU A 376 -15.19 -27.62 22.86
C LEU A 376 -15.61 -27.75 24.33
N HIS A 377 -14.93 -27.01 25.21
CA HIS A 377 -15.31 -26.88 26.62
C HIS A 377 -16.34 -25.76 26.83
N GLY A 378 -16.25 -24.66 26.08
CA GLY A 378 -17.22 -23.57 26.16
C GLY A 378 -16.92 -22.43 25.19
N LEU A 379 -17.94 -21.59 24.94
CA LEU A 379 -17.89 -20.43 24.06
C LEU A 379 -18.37 -19.17 24.80
N VAL A 380 -17.45 -18.23 25.01
CA VAL A 380 -17.71 -16.94 25.65
C VAL A 380 -17.71 -15.86 24.58
N LEU A 381 -18.86 -15.20 24.39
CA LEU A 381 -19.08 -14.16 23.40
C LEU A 381 -19.18 -12.80 24.11
N ILE A 382 -18.13 -11.99 23.98
CA ILE A 382 -18.03 -10.65 24.57
C ILE A 382 -18.39 -9.62 23.50
N ASP A 383 -19.52 -8.96 23.71
CA ASP A 383 -20.09 -7.91 22.86
C ASP A 383 -20.01 -8.24 21.36
N THR A 384 -20.36 -9.48 21.00
CA THR A 384 -20.26 -9.99 19.62
C THR A 384 -21.45 -9.51 18.79
N PRO A 385 -21.27 -9.00 17.56
CA PRO A 385 -22.39 -8.69 16.69
C PRO A 385 -23.07 -9.98 16.20
N ASP A 386 -24.39 -9.98 16.17
CA ASP A 386 -25.18 -10.97 15.44
C ASP A 386 -24.88 -10.93 13.93
N GLU A 387 -24.95 -12.07 13.26
CA GLU A 387 -24.58 -12.22 11.86
C GLU A 387 -25.36 -11.32 10.90
N ASP A 388 -26.67 -11.15 11.11
CA ASP A 388 -27.49 -10.31 10.23
C ASP A 388 -27.09 -8.84 10.42
N LEU A 389 -26.82 -8.43 11.66
CA LEU A 389 -26.34 -7.09 11.96
C LEU A 389 -24.94 -6.83 11.36
N PHE A 390 -24.02 -7.80 11.47
CA PHE A 390 -22.70 -7.72 10.84
C PHE A 390 -22.80 -7.60 9.31
N LEU A 391 -23.57 -8.49 8.66
CA LEU A 391 -23.75 -8.50 7.21
C LEU A 391 -24.49 -7.28 6.67
N SER A 392 -25.32 -6.62 7.50
CA SER A 392 -25.97 -5.36 7.14
C SER A 392 -24.99 -4.19 7.01
N LYS A 393 -23.87 -4.23 7.76
CA LYS A 393 -22.84 -3.19 7.72
C LYS A 393 -21.89 -3.35 6.54
N ILE A 394 -21.87 -4.54 5.92
CA ILE A 394 -20.99 -4.90 4.81
C ILE A 394 -21.66 -4.57 3.47
N THR A 395 -21.05 -3.66 2.69
CA THR A 395 -21.54 -3.25 1.36
C THR A 395 -20.42 -3.13 0.33
N PRO A 396 -20.67 -3.38 -0.97
CA PRO A 396 -19.64 -3.24 -2.01
C PRO A 396 -19.02 -1.84 -2.06
N LEU A 397 -19.82 -0.79 -1.87
CA LEU A 397 -19.35 0.60 -1.86
C LEU A 397 -18.32 0.87 -0.75
N LYS A 398 -18.57 0.36 0.47
CA LYS A 398 -17.60 0.45 1.57
C LYS A 398 -16.34 -0.36 1.27
N GLY A 399 -16.46 -1.49 0.56
CA GLY A 399 -15.31 -2.24 0.06
C GLY A 399 -14.42 -1.37 -0.83
N LEU A 400 -15.01 -0.65 -1.79
CA LEU A 400 -14.26 0.30 -2.64
C LEU A 400 -13.60 1.43 -1.81
N ILE A 401 -14.27 1.94 -0.79
CA ILE A 401 -13.68 2.93 0.13
C ILE A 401 -12.46 2.34 0.85
N TYR A 402 -12.54 1.08 1.32
CA TYR A 402 -11.41 0.41 1.95
C TYR A 402 -10.27 0.12 0.97
N PHE A 403 -10.57 -0.21 -0.29
CA PHE A 403 -9.56 -0.29 -1.35
C PHE A 403 -8.80 1.04 -1.49
N VAL A 404 -9.52 2.16 -1.65
CA VAL A 404 -8.89 3.50 -1.76
C VAL A 404 -8.12 3.87 -0.50
N LYS A 405 -8.62 3.54 0.69
CA LYS A 405 -7.88 3.74 1.96
C LYS A 405 -6.61 2.88 2.02
N GLY A 406 -6.67 1.65 1.52
CA GLY A 406 -5.51 0.78 1.35
C GLY A 406 -4.44 1.41 0.48
N MET A 407 -4.84 1.98 -0.66
CA MET A 407 -3.96 2.71 -1.59
C MET A 407 -3.32 3.97 -1.00
N ILE A 408 -4.03 4.67 -0.11
CA ILE A 408 -3.51 5.91 0.51
C ILE A 408 -2.71 5.62 1.78
N SER A 409 -3.00 4.50 2.45
CA SER A 409 -2.31 4.05 3.66
C SER A 409 -1.75 2.62 3.55
N PRO A 410 -1.01 2.31 2.48
CA PRO A 410 -0.52 0.94 2.23
C PRO A 410 0.60 0.55 3.19
N ILE A 411 1.22 1.62 3.69
CA ILE A 411 2.37 1.73 4.55
C ILE A 411 2.01 1.23 5.96
N SER A 412 1.13 1.91 6.71
CA SER A 412 0.84 1.58 8.12
C SER A 412 -0.29 0.57 8.33
N ARG A 413 -1.36 0.65 7.52
CA ARG A 413 -2.60 -0.12 7.73
C ARG A 413 -3.06 -0.89 6.49
N GLY A 414 -2.16 -1.13 5.53
CA GLY A 414 -2.49 -1.81 4.27
C GLY A 414 -3.13 -3.18 4.48
N GLY A 415 -2.55 -4.03 5.35
CA GLY A 415 -3.12 -5.34 5.69
C GLY A 415 -4.52 -5.24 6.29
N TYR A 416 -4.73 -4.34 7.25
CA TYR A 416 -6.03 -4.07 7.84
C TYR A 416 -7.08 -3.65 6.78
N TYR A 417 -6.72 -2.72 5.88
CA TYR A 417 -7.62 -2.29 4.82
C TYR A 417 -7.89 -3.39 3.80
N LYS A 418 -6.92 -4.28 3.55
CA LYS A 418 -7.08 -5.46 2.70
C LYS A 418 -8.06 -6.45 3.33
N VAL A 419 -7.97 -6.70 4.63
CA VAL A 419 -8.91 -7.54 5.38
C VAL A 419 -10.33 -6.96 5.30
N LYS A 420 -10.50 -5.66 5.56
CA LYS A 420 -11.82 -5.00 5.42
C LYS A 420 -12.33 -5.06 3.97
N LEU A 421 -11.47 -4.85 2.98
CA LEU A 421 -11.84 -5.01 1.57
C LEU A 421 -12.33 -6.43 1.28
N GLN A 422 -11.59 -7.45 1.69
CA GLN A 422 -11.93 -8.86 1.48
C GLN A 422 -13.24 -9.25 2.16
N GLN A 423 -13.49 -8.80 3.41
CA GLN A 423 -14.77 -9.00 4.09
C GLN A 423 -15.95 -8.46 3.27
N HIS A 424 -15.76 -7.31 2.63
CA HIS A 424 -16.77 -6.68 1.79
C HIS A 424 -17.00 -7.40 0.46
N LEU A 425 -15.94 -7.95 -0.15
CA LEU A 425 -16.03 -8.78 -1.35
C LEU A 425 -16.66 -10.14 -1.07
N ALA A 426 -16.34 -10.74 0.08
CA ALA A 426 -16.76 -12.08 0.46
C ALA A 426 -18.11 -12.13 1.20
N ARG A 427 -18.87 -11.02 1.27
CA ARG A 427 -20.14 -10.92 2.02
C ARG A 427 -21.07 -12.12 1.84
N GLY A 428 -21.31 -12.52 0.58
CA GLY A 428 -22.21 -13.62 0.25
C GLY A 428 -21.69 -15.00 0.67
N LEU A 429 -20.36 -15.18 0.69
CA LEU A 429 -19.72 -16.39 1.19
C LEU A 429 -19.75 -16.44 2.71
N ILE A 430 -19.32 -15.36 3.37
CA ILE A 430 -19.33 -15.21 4.83
C ILE A 430 -20.71 -15.47 5.41
N GLY A 431 -21.77 -14.91 4.81
CA GLY A 431 -23.13 -15.12 5.31
C GLY A 431 -23.63 -16.57 5.21
N ARG A 432 -23.12 -17.35 4.23
CA ARG A 432 -23.43 -18.78 4.13
C ARG A 432 -22.61 -19.59 5.14
N GLU A 433 -21.34 -19.27 5.29
CA GLU A 433 -20.42 -19.97 6.21
C GLU A 433 -20.87 -19.81 7.67
N ILE A 434 -21.25 -18.60 8.12
CA ILE A 434 -21.71 -18.39 9.51
C ILE A 434 -23.00 -19.15 9.78
N LYS A 435 -23.96 -19.11 8.85
CA LYS A 435 -25.23 -19.84 9.01
C LYS A 435 -24.99 -21.34 9.11
N ALA A 436 -24.11 -21.89 8.27
CA ALA A 436 -23.71 -23.29 8.34
C ALA A 436 -23.02 -23.63 9.67
N ALA A 437 -22.08 -22.80 10.12
CA ALA A 437 -21.38 -22.97 11.39
C ALA A 437 -22.35 -23.01 12.58
N ASN A 438 -23.37 -22.14 12.59
CA ASN A 438 -24.38 -22.13 13.65
C ASN A 438 -25.22 -23.40 13.70
N THR A 439 -25.55 -23.96 12.54
CA THR A 439 -26.30 -25.22 12.45
C THR A 439 -25.45 -26.43 12.86
N MET A 440 -24.13 -26.34 12.68
CA MET A 440 -23.17 -27.39 13.04
C MET A 440 -22.67 -27.30 14.49
N LEU A 441 -22.92 -26.17 15.17
CA LEU A 441 -22.53 -26.00 16.57
C LEU A 441 -23.24 -27.05 17.44
N ASN A 442 -22.52 -27.66 18.37
CA ASN A 442 -23.12 -28.61 19.32
C ASN A 442 -24.25 -27.90 20.12
N PRO A 443 -25.50 -28.38 20.05
CA PRO A 443 -26.63 -27.76 20.75
C PRO A 443 -26.50 -27.74 22.28
N GLU A 444 -25.60 -28.54 22.85
CA GLU A 444 -25.33 -28.60 24.30
C GLU A 444 -24.04 -27.87 24.70
N ALA A 445 -23.36 -27.24 23.75
CA ALA A 445 -22.14 -26.48 24.02
C ALA A 445 -22.40 -25.37 25.07
N PRO A 446 -21.62 -25.27 26.15
CA PRO A 446 -21.77 -24.18 27.10
C PRO A 446 -21.53 -22.83 26.41
N VAL A 447 -22.54 -21.96 26.39
CA VAL A 447 -22.45 -20.61 25.81
C VAL A 447 -22.65 -19.55 26.88
N THR A 448 -21.77 -18.56 26.91
CA THR A 448 -21.93 -17.36 27.74
C THR A 448 -21.91 -16.13 26.87
N VAL A 449 -22.89 -15.23 27.05
CA VAL A 449 -22.98 -13.97 26.33
C VAL A 449 -22.76 -12.82 27.30
N VAL A 450 -21.82 -11.94 27.01
CA VAL A 450 -21.59 -10.71 27.75
C VAL A 450 -21.82 -9.54 26.81
N SER A 451 -22.66 -8.57 27.17
CA SER A 451 -23.03 -7.47 26.29
C SER A 451 -22.69 -6.12 26.91
N SER A 452 -22.25 -5.17 26.08
CA SER A 452 -22.04 -3.78 26.49
C SER A 452 -23.37 -3.01 26.53
N ALA A 453 -23.66 -2.37 27.66
CA ALA A 453 -24.79 -1.45 27.79
C ALA A 453 -24.71 -0.28 26.79
N GLN A 454 -23.49 0.21 26.52
CA GLN A 454 -23.29 1.27 25.53
C GLN A 454 -23.55 0.80 24.09
N SER A 455 -23.19 -0.44 23.75
CA SER A 455 -23.51 -1.01 22.43
C SER A 455 -25.02 -1.24 22.26
N ILE A 456 -25.69 -1.73 23.30
CA ILE A 456 -27.16 -1.92 23.32
C ILE A 456 -27.89 -0.58 23.10
N THR A 457 -27.41 0.50 23.73
CA THR A 457 -28.04 1.83 23.62
C THR A 457 -27.74 2.52 22.29
N LYS A 458 -26.50 2.42 21.78
CA LYS A 458 -26.07 3.15 20.57
C LYS A 458 -26.46 2.46 19.27
N ILE A 459 -26.49 1.13 19.23
CA ILE A 459 -26.64 0.37 17.99
C ILE A 459 -28.02 -0.26 17.92
N ASN A 460 -28.82 0.19 16.95
CA ASN A 460 -30.15 -0.37 16.71
C ASN A 460 -30.07 -1.90 16.49
N LYS A 461 -31.00 -2.64 17.12
CA LYS A 461 -31.08 -4.11 17.13
C LYS A 461 -29.90 -4.86 17.78
N TRP A 462 -28.97 -4.17 18.45
CA TRP A 462 -27.86 -4.84 19.12
C TRP A 462 -28.35 -5.79 20.22
N GLY A 463 -29.21 -5.32 21.12
CA GLY A 463 -29.77 -6.14 22.20
C GLY A 463 -30.59 -7.35 21.69
N GLU A 464 -31.32 -7.19 20.59
CA GLU A 464 -32.00 -8.32 19.94
C GLU A 464 -31.00 -9.35 19.38
N GLY A 465 -29.90 -8.88 18.80
CA GLY A 465 -28.79 -9.72 18.36
C GLY A 465 -28.16 -10.50 19.51
N GLN A 466 -27.87 -9.84 20.64
CA GLN A 466 -27.35 -10.52 21.84
C GLN A 466 -28.30 -11.62 22.33
N ARG A 467 -29.61 -11.35 22.36
CA ARG A 467 -30.64 -12.35 22.69
C ARG A 467 -30.73 -13.50 21.67
N ARG A 468 -30.33 -13.29 20.41
CA ARG A 468 -30.22 -14.39 19.43
C ARG A 468 -28.97 -15.23 19.68
N LEU A 469 -27.86 -14.62 20.10
CA LEU A 469 -26.63 -15.34 20.45
C LEU A 469 -26.85 -16.29 21.64
N THR A 470 -27.70 -15.93 22.62
CA THR A 470 -28.08 -16.83 23.72
C THR A 470 -28.94 -18.02 23.29
N LYS A 471 -29.30 -18.12 22.00
CA LYS A 471 -30.07 -19.24 21.43
C LYS A 471 -29.22 -20.12 20.51
N LEU A 472 -27.91 -19.86 20.43
CA LEU A 472 -26.98 -20.71 19.69
C LEU A 472 -26.83 -22.10 20.30
N SER A 473 -27.09 -22.22 21.60
CA SER A 473 -27.05 -23.46 22.36
C SER A 473 -28.23 -23.52 23.31
N ASN A 474 -28.73 -24.74 23.55
CA ASN A 474 -29.70 -25.04 24.60
C ASN A 474 -29.08 -24.96 26.00
N ASN A 475 -27.75 -24.99 26.09
CA ASN A 475 -26.96 -24.89 27.33
C ASN A 475 -26.30 -23.49 27.46
N THR A 476 -27.12 -22.45 27.46
CA THR A 476 -26.61 -21.09 27.73
C THR A 476 -26.43 -20.89 29.23
N ILE A 477 -25.18 -20.73 29.67
CA ILE A 477 -24.80 -20.61 31.08
C ILE A 477 -25.24 -19.27 31.66
N SER A 478 -24.99 -18.17 30.94
CA SER A 478 -25.38 -16.83 31.38
C SER A 478 -25.46 -15.84 30.23
N TRP A 479 -26.33 -14.84 30.42
CA TRP A 479 -26.32 -13.60 29.64
C TRP A 479 -26.22 -12.42 30.60
N THR A 480 -25.10 -11.69 30.53
CA THR A 480 -24.81 -10.56 31.43
C THR A 480 -24.65 -9.28 30.61
N VAL A 481 -25.24 -8.18 31.09
CA VAL A 481 -25.03 -6.85 30.52
C VAL A 481 -24.13 -6.07 31.48
N LEU A 482 -23.03 -5.53 30.94
CA LEU A 482 -22.06 -4.76 31.71
C LEU A 482 -22.04 -3.29 31.24
N GLU A 483 -21.85 -2.38 32.19
CA GLU A 483 -21.72 -0.95 31.93
C GLU A 483 -20.34 -0.65 31.34
N GLY A 484 -20.29 -0.07 30.13
CA GLY A 484 -19.02 0.24 29.49
C GLY A 484 -19.10 0.25 27.97
N PRO A 485 -17.98 0.56 27.29
CA PRO A 485 -17.90 0.59 25.83
C PRO A 485 -17.86 -0.82 25.22
N HIS A 486 -17.72 -0.90 23.90
CA HIS A 486 -17.58 -2.16 23.15
C HIS A 486 -16.38 -3.00 23.64
N GLU A 487 -15.25 -2.35 23.96
CA GLU A 487 -14.10 -3.00 24.59
C GLU A 487 -14.25 -2.99 26.12
N LEU A 488 -15.12 -3.87 26.63
CA LEU A 488 -15.53 -3.90 28.04
C LEU A 488 -14.36 -3.97 29.05
N TRP A 489 -13.22 -4.55 28.67
CA TRP A 489 -12.03 -4.63 29.54
C TRP A 489 -11.26 -3.32 29.69
N LYS A 490 -11.61 -2.27 28.94
CA LYS A 490 -11.02 -0.92 29.12
C LYS A 490 -11.64 -0.18 30.30
N ASP A 491 -12.86 -0.54 30.67
CA ASP A 491 -13.51 -0.06 31.88
C ASP A 491 -13.15 -0.96 33.07
N GLN A 492 -12.75 -0.37 34.19
CA GLN A 492 -12.16 -1.13 35.29
C GLN A 492 -13.19 -1.99 36.05
N ASP A 493 -14.42 -1.51 36.18
CA ASP A 493 -15.51 -2.22 36.86
C ASP A 493 -16.02 -3.36 36.00
N SER A 494 -16.23 -3.11 34.70
CA SER A 494 -16.55 -4.14 33.72
C SER A 494 -15.45 -5.19 33.59
N LYS A 495 -14.18 -4.76 33.61
CA LYS A 495 -13.05 -5.69 33.63
C LYS A 495 -13.11 -6.59 34.85
N ALA A 496 -13.29 -6.07 36.05
CA ALA A 496 -13.38 -6.90 37.26
C ALA A 496 -14.53 -7.92 37.20
N GLN A 497 -15.68 -7.52 36.62
CA GLN A 497 -16.81 -8.43 36.41
C GLN A 497 -16.53 -9.50 35.35
N LEU A 498 -15.92 -9.14 34.22
CA LEU A 498 -15.46 -10.09 33.20
C LEU A 498 -14.47 -11.11 33.78
N GLN A 499 -13.56 -10.64 34.61
CA GLN A 499 -12.55 -11.45 35.30
C GLN A 499 -13.20 -12.47 36.25
N SER A 500 -14.18 -12.02 37.05
CA SER A 500 -14.97 -12.89 37.93
C SER A 500 -15.78 -13.94 37.13
N LEU A 501 -16.43 -13.52 36.04
CA LEU A 501 -17.19 -14.41 35.17
C LEU A 501 -16.28 -15.48 34.53
N LEU A 502 -15.13 -15.09 34.00
CA LEU A 502 -14.17 -16.03 33.43
C LEU A 502 -13.65 -17.02 34.49
N HIS A 503 -13.36 -16.55 35.71
CA HIS A 503 -12.93 -17.42 36.80
C HIS A 503 -13.98 -18.51 37.11
N ASN A 504 -15.25 -18.12 37.23
CA ASN A 504 -16.34 -19.07 37.50
C ASN A 504 -16.50 -20.09 36.37
N LEU A 505 -16.40 -19.66 35.12
CA LEU A 505 -16.50 -20.57 33.97
C LEU A 505 -15.35 -21.57 33.91
N LEU A 506 -14.14 -21.20 34.32
CA LEU A 506 -12.97 -22.09 34.37
C LEU A 506 -13.01 -23.08 35.55
N THR A 507 -13.96 -22.92 36.48
CA THR A 507 -14.16 -23.82 37.62
C THR A 507 -15.33 -24.80 37.45
N LEU A 508 -16.13 -24.65 36.38
CA LEU A 508 -17.15 -25.61 35.96
C LEU A 508 -16.49 -26.83 35.32
#